data_AF-A0A258LHV3-F1
#
_entry.id   AF-A0A258LHV3-F1
#
_cell.length_a   1.000
_cell.length_b   1.000
_cell.length_c   1.000
_cell.angle_alpha   90.00
_cell.angle_beta   90.00
_cell.angle_gamma   90.00
#
_symmetry.space_group_name_H-M   'P 1'
#
loop_
_entity.id
_entity.type
_entity.pdbx_description
1 polymer ?
#
loop_
_entity_poly.entity_id
_entity_poly.type
_entity_poly.pdbx_seq_one_letter_code
_entity_poly.pdbx_strand_id
1 'polypeptide(L)'
;TEDENIIDLQFAVQYNLKNAKDYLFNNRSTDDAVMSAAETAIREVVGKNKLDDLLQKGLADTSERMQTILDSYKTGVKIISVSLQSAQPPEQVQEAFEDVNRANQDNQRQINEGQAYANDVIPKARGTASRLLAEAAGYKLKVESEARGNVSRFDQILAQYNNAPEVTRQRLYLDAQEQIMSSVSKVIVDQKSGNSLLYLPLDKLINATGADTVQQSQSMQSLNPQPEVAPAQPNAVERSRDAFRSRDRESR
;
A
#
# COMPACT_ATOMS: atom_id res chain seq x y z
N THR A 1 14.91 38.71 8.35
CA THR A 1 14.81 37.61 9.33
C THR A 1 16.21 37.25 9.80
N GLU A 2 16.38 36.20 10.62
CA GLU A 2 17.71 35.67 10.96
C GLU A 2 18.50 35.31 9.69
N ASP A 3 17.84 34.66 8.72
CA ASP A 3 18.41 34.32 7.42
C ASP A 3 18.37 35.48 6.39
N GLU A 4 18.39 36.74 6.84
CA GLU A 4 18.43 37.96 5.98
C GLU A 4 17.27 38.13 4.98
N ASN A 5 16.19 37.35 5.09
CA ASN A 5 15.02 37.50 4.23
C ASN A 5 14.23 38.76 4.58
N ILE A 6 13.85 39.52 3.54
CA ILE A 6 12.92 40.65 3.64
C ILE A 6 11.51 40.09 3.52
N ILE A 7 10.64 40.48 4.45
CA ILE A 7 9.24 40.05 4.46
C ILE A 7 8.33 41.21 4.85
N ASP A 8 7.19 41.26 4.18
CA ASP A 8 6.10 42.17 4.53
C ASP A 8 5.11 41.42 5.44
N LEU A 9 4.90 41.97 6.63
CA LEU A 9 4.07 41.38 7.67
C LEU A 9 2.84 42.24 7.94
N GLN A 10 1.68 41.60 7.95
CA GLN A 10 0.44 42.19 8.46
C GLN A 10 0.07 41.47 9.74
N PHE A 11 -0.15 42.23 10.81
CA PHE A 11 -0.47 41.69 12.12
C PHE A 11 -1.63 42.45 12.76
N ALA A 12 -2.37 41.76 13.61
CA ALA A 12 -3.42 42.34 14.44
C ALA A 12 -3.12 42.10 15.91
N VAL A 13 -3.23 43.15 16.71
CA VAL A 13 -3.03 43.09 18.16
C VAL A 13 -4.39 43.29 18.83
N GLN A 14 -4.78 42.36 19.69
CA GLN A 14 -5.95 42.48 20.53
C GLN A 14 -5.51 42.71 21.97
N TYR A 15 -6.06 43.74 22.60
CA TYR A 15 -5.72 44.10 23.97
C TYR A 15 -6.96 44.54 24.77
N ASN A 16 -6.87 44.41 26.09
CA ASN A 16 -7.87 44.88 27.05
C ASN A 16 -7.26 45.89 28.02
N LEU A 17 -8.11 46.75 28.58
CA LEU A 17 -7.72 47.69 29.63
C LEU A 17 -7.47 46.94 30.94
N LYS A 18 -6.27 47.10 31.51
CA LYS A 18 -5.88 46.55 32.82
C LYS A 18 -6.01 47.59 33.93
N ASN A 19 -5.54 48.82 33.70
CA ASN A 19 -5.62 49.91 34.66
C ASN A 19 -5.96 51.24 33.95
N ALA A 20 -7.15 51.78 34.24
CA ALA A 20 -7.64 53.02 33.66
C ALA A 20 -6.81 54.25 34.05
N LYS A 21 -6.19 54.26 35.24
CA LYS A 21 -5.36 55.38 35.70
C LYS A 21 -4.08 55.48 34.86
N ASP A 22 -3.40 54.36 34.69
CA ASP A 22 -2.15 54.31 33.93
C ASP A 22 -2.39 54.56 32.44
N TYR A 23 -3.52 54.08 31.90
CA TYR A 23 -3.92 54.29 30.52
C TYR A 23 -4.20 55.77 30.20
N LEU A 24 -4.85 56.52 31.09
CA LEU A 24 -5.26 57.90 30.81
C LEU A 24 -4.20 58.95 31.17
N PHE A 25 -3.34 58.67 32.17
CA PHE A 25 -2.48 59.70 32.76
C PHE A 25 -0.98 59.53 32.51
N ASN A 26 -0.48 58.32 32.20
CA ASN A 26 0.96 58.12 32.00
C ASN A 26 1.41 58.36 30.56
N ASN A 27 0.52 58.20 29.58
CA ASN A 27 0.86 58.31 28.18
C ASN A 27 -0.11 59.23 27.44
N ARG A 28 0.42 60.03 26.51
CA ARG A 28 -0.34 60.96 25.66
C ARG A 28 -1.22 60.23 24.65
N SER A 29 -0.76 59.10 24.11
CA SER A 29 -1.52 58.23 23.21
C SER A 29 -1.09 56.79 23.45
N THR A 30 -1.94 56.04 24.15
CA THR A 30 -1.70 54.63 24.47
C THR A 30 -1.72 53.75 23.23
N ASP A 31 -2.54 54.08 22.23
CA ASP A 31 -2.65 53.31 20.99
C ASP A 31 -1.36 53.36 20.18
N ASP A 32 -0.74 54.54 20.07
CA ASP A 32 0.54 54.70 19.38
C ASP A 32 1.69 53.96 20.09
N ALA A 33 1.63 53.87 21.43
CA ALA A 33 2.59 53.11 22.20
C ALA A 33 2.40 51.60 22.06
N VAL A 34 1.15 51.13 21.95
CA VAL A 34 0.87 49.73 21.62
C VAL A 34 1.39 49.38 20.22
N MET A 35 1.15 50.26 19.24
CA MET A 35 1.66 50.06 17.87
C MET A 35 3.19 50.02 17.83
N SER A 36 3.85 50.97 18.48
CA SER A 36 5.31 51.06 18.53
C SER A 36 5.95 49.88 19.27
N ALA A 37 5.33 49.43 20.38
CA ALA A 37 5.76 48.25 21.11
C ALA A 37 5.58 46.97 20.29
N ALA A 38 4.47 46.86 19.54
CA ALA A 38 4.22 45.75 18.63
C ALA A 38 5.24 45.69 17.51
N GLU A 39 5.52 46.81 16.83
CA GLU A 39 6.53 46.86 15.77
C GLU A 39 7.91 46.44 16.28
N THR A 40 8.31 46.94 17.46
CA THR A 40 9.60 46.62 18.07
C THR A 40 9.70 45.14 18.44
N ALA A 41 8.69 44.60 19.12
CA ALA A 41 8.69 43.21 19.55
C ALA A 41 8.65 42.25 18.36
N ILE A 42 7.81 42.53 17.35
CA ILE A 42 7.71 41.72 16.14
C ILE A 42 9.03 41.79 15.38
N ARG A 43 9.62 42.97 15.18
CA ARG A 43 10.91 43.11 14.49
C ARG A 43 12.02 42.31 15.18
N GLU A 44 12.05 42.31 16.50
CA GLU A 44 13.06 41.55 17.24
C GLU A 44 12.83 40.03 17.18
N VAL A 45 11.58 39.56 17.31
CA VAL A 45 11.24 38.14 17.20
C VAL A 45 11.51 37.62 15.78
N VAL A 46 11.12 38.39 14.75
CA VAL A 46 11.35 38.06 13.34
C VAL A 46 12.84 38.11 12.98
N GLY A 47 13.61 38.99 13.62
CA GLY A 47 15.06 39.07 13.43
C GLY A 47 15.83 37.90 14.05
N LYS A 48 15.27 37.22 15.06
CA LYS A 48 15.90 36.08 15.76
C LYS A 48 15.44 34.71 15.28
N ASN A 49 14.47 34.67 14.37
CA ASN A 49 13.92 33.43 13.85
C ASN A 49 14.09 33.34 12.34
N LYS A 50 14.14 32.10 11.86
CA LYS A 50 14.11 31.76 10.45
C LYS A 50 12.72 31.96 9.87
N LEU A 51 12.65 32.27 8.57
CA LEU A 51 11.37 32.50 7.90
C LEU A 51 10.46 31.26 7.96
N ASP A 52 11.03 30.08 7.71
CA ASP A 52 10.30 28.81 7.75
C ASP A 52 9.72 28.51 9.14
N ASP A 53 10.52 28.78 10.19
CA ASP A 53 10.07 28.66 11.58
C ASP A 53 8.91 29.62 11.91
N LEU A 54 8.93 30.85 11.39
CA LEU A 54 7.84 31.82 11.58
C LEU A 54 6.55 31.36 10.90
N LEU A 55 6.65 30.76 9.71
CA LEU A 55 5.49 30.23 8.98
C LEU A 55 4.89 29.01 9.66
N GLN A 56 5.71 28.15 10.27
CA GLN A 56 5.25 26.92 10.91
C GLN A 56 4.81 27.10 12.36
N LYS A 57 5.56 27.88 13.17
CA LYS A 57 5.33 28.05 14.63
C LYS A 57 4.56 29.32 14.98
N GLY A 58 4.52 30.32 14.09
CA GLY A 58 3.83 31.59 14.34
C GLY A 58 4.55 32.52 15.33
N LEU A 59 3.81 33.49 15.88
CA LEU A 59 4.33 34.60 16.71
C LEU A 59 4.05 34.45 18.22
N ALA A 60 4.07 33.22 18.75
CA ALA A 60 3.70 32.97 20.16
C ALA A 60 4.51 33.81 21.17
N ASP A 61 5.83 33.89 20.97
CA ASP A 61 6.78 34.58 21.86
C ASP A 61 6.65 36.11 21.83
N THR A 62 5.98 36.66 20.81
CA THR A 62 5.82 38.10 20.62
C THR A 62 4.90 38.70 21.68
N SER A 63 3.88 37.96 22.12
CA SER A 63 2.88 38.45 23.09
C SER A 63 3.51 38.79 24.45
N GLU A 64 4.38 37.92 24.96
CA GLU A 64 5.10 38.11 26.23
C GLU A 64 6.09 39.27 26.16
N ARG A 65 6.79 39.39 25.03
CA ARG A 65 7.73 40.49 24.78
C ARG A 65 7.04 41.83 24.68
N MET A 66 5.94 41.91 23.94
CA MET A 66 5.13 43.11 23.89
C MET A 66 4.59 43.49 25.27
N GLN A 67 4.14 42.52 26.07
CA GLN A 67 3.64 42.79 27.42
C GLN A 67 4.75 43.36 28.31
N THR A 68 5.98 42.83 28.22
CA THR A 68 7.14 43.34 28.95
C THR A 68 7.45 44.80 28.60
N ILE A 69 7.41 45.15 27.31
CA ILE A 69 7.64 46.52 26.84
C ILE A 69 6.52 47.46 27.34
N LEU A 70 5.25 47.05 27.22
CA LEU A 70 4.11 47.88 27.64
C LEU A 70 4.02 48.06 29.16
N ASP A 71 4.40 47.05 29.93
CA ASP A 71 4.50 47.15 31.39
C ASP A 71 5.61 48.12 31.80
N SER A 72 6.73 48.18 31.06
CA SER A 72 7.82 49.14 31.31
C SER A 72 7.38 50.60 31.09
N TYR A 73 6.53 50.84 30.10
CA TYR A 73 5.94 52.14 29.81
C TYR A 73 4.71 52.47 30.66
N LYS A 74 4.29 51.55 31.55
CA LYS A 74 3.11 51.72 32.42
C LYS A 74 1.88 52.19 31.64
N THR A 75 1.59 51.55 30.51
CA THR A 75 0.46 51.91 29.64
C THR A 75 -0.89 51.44 30.17
N GLY A 76 -0.91 50.56 31.19
CA GLY A 76 -2.15 50.04 31.77
C GLY A 76 -2.92 49.09 30.85
N VAL A 77 -2.28 48.55 29.81
CA VAL A 77 -2.87 47.64 28.81
C VAL A 77 -2.43 46.20 29.05
N LYS A 78 -3.33 45.23 28.84
CA LYS A 78 -3.01 43.80 28.82
C LYS A 78 -3.26 43.24 27.43
N ILE A 79 -2.24 42.62 26.83
CA ILE A 79 -2.35 41.97 25.53
C ILE A 79 -3.08 40.63 25.70
N ILE A 80 -4.02 40.36 24.80
CA ILE A 80 -4.79 39.11 24.77
C ILE A 80 -4.16 38.17 23.75
N SER A 81 -3.97 38.66 22.53
CA SER A 81 -3.41 37.88 21.44
C SER A 81 -2.76 38.80 20.40
N VAL A 82 -1.73 38.26 19.76
CA VAL A 82 -1.10 38.84 18.58
C VAL A 82 -1.27 37.80 17.49
N SER A 83 -2.04 38.14 16.44
CA SER A 83 -2.23 37.26 15.29
C SER A 83 -1.47 37.79 14.09
N LEU A 84 -0.78 36.88 13.42
CA LEU A 84 -0.19 37.14 12.12
C LEU A 84 -1.28 36.92 11.06
N GLN A 85 -1.58 37.94 10.25
CA GLN A 85 -2.58 37.85 9.19
C GLN A 85 -1.97 37.38 7.88
N SER A 86 -0.85 37.99 7.48
CA SER A 86 -0.13 37.63 6.26
C SER A 86 1.35 37.87 6.45
N ALA A 87 2.16 36.93 5.97
CA ALA A 87 3.61 37.07 5.84
C ALA A 87 3.98 36.66 4.43
N GLN A 88 4.35 37.63 3.60
CA GLN A 88 4.73 37.37 2.22
C GLN A 88 6.10 37.98 1.90
N PRO A 89 6.95 37.25 1.15
CA PRO A 89 8.15 37.84 0.55
C PRO A 89 7.75 38.94 -0.45
N PRO A 90 8.61 39.94 -0.71
CA PRO A 90 8.35 40.96 -1.71
C PRO A 90 8.27 40.33 -3.12
N GLU A 91 7.44 40.89 -4.00
CA GLU A 91 7.16 40.35 -5.34
C GLU A 91 8.43 40.08 -6.16
N GLN A 92 9.47 40.90 -5.96
CA GLN A 92 10.74 40.83 -6.69
C GLN A 92 11.50 39.51 -6.52
N VAL A 93 11.29 38.78 -5.42
CA VAL A 93 12.02 37.54 -5.10
C VAL A 93 11.12 36.31 -5.05
N GLN A 94 9.81 36.48 -5.23
CA GLN A 94 8.84 35.41 -5.07
C GLN A 94 9.11 34.22 -6.01
N GLU A 95 9.46 34.48 -7.27
CA GLU A 95 9.76 33.43 -8.25
C GLU A 95 10.96 32.56 -7.82
N ALA A 96 12.02 33.17 -7.31
CA ALA A 96 13.22 32.45 -6.85
C ALA A 96 12.93 31.59 -5.61
N PHE A 97 12.10 32.08 -4.69
CA PHE A 97 11.66 31.29 -3.53
C PHE A 97 10.76 30.11 -3.93
N GLU A 98 9.84 30.34 -4.87
CA GLU A 98 8.99 29.28 -5.40
C GLU A 98 9.80 28.20 -6.12
N ASP A 99 10.87 28.59 -6.82
CA ASP A 99 11.77 27.64 -7.48
C ASP A 99 12.54 26.77 -6.48
N VAL A 100 13.11 27.37 -5.42
CA VAL A 100 13.79 26.62 -4.35
C VAL A 100 12.83 25.65 -3.66
N ASN A 101 11.59 26.08 -3.37
CA ASN A 101 10.58 25.22 -2.76
C ASN A 101 10.19 24.07 -3.68
N ARG A 102 10.04 24.34 -4.99
CA ARG A 102 9.77 23.31 -6.00
C ARG A 102 10.91 22.31 -6.07
N ALA A 103 12.16 22.78 -6.11
CA ALA A 103 13.34 21.93 -6.14
C ALA A 103 13.44 21.03 -4.89
N ASN A 104 13.15 21.57 -3.70
CA ASN A 104 13.11 20.80 -2.46
C ASN A 104 12.00 19.73 -2.48
N GLN A 105 10.80 20.08 -2.96
CA GLN A 105 9.71 19.14 -3.11
C GLN A 105 10.03 18.04 -4.12
N ASP A 106 10.64 18.39 -5.25
CA ASP A 106 11.05 17.43 -6.27
C ASP A 106 12.17 16.51 -5.74
N ASN A 107 13.13 17.04 -4.99
CA ASN A 107 14.16 16.24 -4.32
C ASN A 107 13.54 15.24 -3.34
N GLN A 108 12.63 15.71 -2.47
CA GLN A 108 11.94 14.85 -1.51
C GLN A 108 11.08 13.80 -2.23
N ARG A 109 10.44 14.16 -3.35
CA ARG A 109 9.70 13.21 -4.19
C ARG A 109 10.62 12.13 -4.73
N GLN A 110 11.77 12.49 -5.30
CA GLN A 110 12.74 11.52 -5.84
C GLN A 110 13.28 10.59 -4.75
N ILE A 111 13.57 11.11 -3.56
CA ILE A 111 13.99 10.27 -2.41
C ILE A 111 12.88 9.27 -2.05
N ASN A 112 11.63 9.74 -1.95
CA ASN A 112 10.49 8.90 -1.61
C ASN A 112 10.23 7.83 -2.68
N GLU A 113 10.33 8.18 -3.97
CA GLU A 113 10.20 7.24 -5.09
C GLU A 113 11.32 6.19 -5.07
N GLY A 114 12.57 6.58 -4.83
CA GLY A 114 13.70 5.66 -4.70
C GLY A 114 13.54 4.70 -3.53
N GLN A 115 13.09 5.21 -2.38
CA GLN A 115 12.78 4.38 -1.21
C GLN A 115 11.62 3.42 -1.50
N ALA A 116 10.54 3.89 -2.12
CA ALA A 116 9.41 3.07 -2.51
C ALA A 116 9.84 1.95 -3.47
N TYR A 117 10.68 2.26 -4.47
CA TYR A 117 11.22 1.28 -5.40
C TYR A 117 12.08 0.22 -4.70
N ALA A 118 12.99 0.62 -3.81
CA ALA A 118 13.81 -0.32 -3.04
C ALA A 118 12.94 -1.21 -2.12
N ASN A 119 11.95 -0.61 -1.47
CA ASN A 119 11.00 -1.31 -0.60
C ASN A 119 10.06 -2.25 -1.37
N ASP A 120 9.88 -2.05 -2.67
CA ASP A 120 9.11 -2.96 -3.53
C ASP A 120 9.97 -4.11 -4.09
N VAL A 121 11.13 -3.78 -4.66
CA VAL A 121 11.98 -4.74 -5.38
C VAL A 121 12.67 -5.73 -4.44
N ILE A 122 13.23 -5.26 -3.31
CA ILE A 122 14.00 -6.12 -2.42
C ILE A 122 13.12 -7.23 -1.80
N PRO A 123 11.92 -6.95 -1.25
CA PRO A 123 11.05 -8.00 -0.71
C PRO A 123 10.51 -8.93 -1.79
N LYS A 124 10.16 -8.41 -2.98
CA LYS A 124 9.73 -9.26 -4.11
C LYS A 124 10.84 -10.23 -4.51
N ALA A 125 12.07 -9.76 -4.68
CA ALA A 125 13.22 -10.59 -5.02
C ALA A 125 13.54 -11.63 -3.93
N ARG A 126 13.45 -11.27 -2.64
CA ARG A 126 13.59 -12.22 -1.53
C ARG A 126 12.47 -13.25 -1.51
N GLY A 127 11.23 -12.84 -1.79
CA GLY A 127 10.07 -13.71 -1.87
C GLY A 127 10.19 -14.72 -3.01
N THR A 128 10.60 -14.28 -4.21
CA THR A 128 10.83 -15.18 -5.35
C THR A 128 11.97 -16.15 -5.09
N ALA A 129 13.08 -15.70 -4.49
CA ALA A 129 14.18 -16.57 -4.10
C ALA A 129 13.75 -17.61 -3.06
N SER A 130 13.00 -17.20 -2.03
CA SER A 130 12.49 -18.11 -0.99
C SER A 130 11.52 -19.14 -1.57
N ARG A 131 10.63 -18.72 -2.47
CA ARG A 131 9.72 -19.62 -3.19
C ARG A 131 10.49 -20.65 -4.02
N LEU A 132 11.49 -20.22 -4.79
CA LEU A 132 12.30 -21.12 -5.61
C LEU A 132 13.03 -22.17 -4.76
N LEU A 133 13.58 -21.75 -3.60
CA LEU A 133 14.22 -22.67 -2.66
C LEU A 133 13.22 -23.67 -2.06
N ALA A 134 12.03 -23.20 -1.69
CA ALA A 134 10.98 -24.08 -1.16
C ALA A 134 10.47 -25.07 -2.22
N GLU A 135 10.30 -24.63 -3.47
CA GLU A 135 9.94 -25.50 -4.60
C GLU A 135 11.02 -26.55 -4.86
N ALA A 136 12.30 -26.16 -4.87
CA ALA A 136 13.42 -27.08 -5.03
C ALA A 136 13.50 -28.10 -3.88
N ALA A 137 13.31 -27.66 -2.64
CA ALA A 137 13.28 -28.55 -1.46
C ALA A 137 12.08 -29.51 -1.53
N GLY A 138 10.90 -29.02 -1.92
CA GLY A 138 9.70 -29.82 -2.13
C GLY A 138 9.88 -30.87 -3.24
N TYR A 139 10.49 -30.49 -4.36
CA TYR A 139 10.79 -31.41 -5.45
C TYR A 139 11.78 -32.50 -5.01
N LYS A 140 12.85 -32.13 -4.31
CA LYS A 140 13.80 -33.09 -3.73
C LYS A 140 13.08 -34.09 -2.81
N LEU A 141 12.27 -33.58 -1.88
CA LEU A 141 11.53 -34.43 -0.94
C LEU A 141 10.54 -35.35 -1.64
N LYS A 142 9.87 -34.85 -2.70
CA LYS A 142 8.98 -35.66 -3.53
C LYS A 142 9.74 -36.83 -4.17
N VAL A 143 10.87 -36.57 -4.83
CA VAL A 143 11.69 -37.61 -5.48
C VAL A 143 12.20 -38.62 -4.46
N GLU A 144 12.70 -38.17 -3.31
CA GLU A 144 13.15 -39.08 -2.24
C GLU A 144 12.01 -39.94 -1.69
N SER A 145 10.83 -39.35 -1.49
CA SER A 145 9.66 -40.06 -0.96
C SER A 145 9.08 -41.05 -1.96
N GLU A 146 9.01 -40.69 -3.24
CA GLU A 146 8.61 -41.59 -4.32
C GLU A 146 9.60 -42.76 -4.44
N ALA A 147 10.90 -42.49 -4.40
CA ALA A 147 11.93 -43.54 -4.45
C ALA A 147 11.80 -44.49 -3.24
N ARG A 148 11.65 -43.96 -2.01
CA ARG A 148 11.45 -44.78 -0.81
C ARG A 148 10.16 -45.59 -0.86
N GLY A 149 9.06 -44.99 -1.34
CA GLY A 149 7.79 -45.67 -1.53
C GLY A 149 7.88 -46.81 -2.54
N ASN A 150 8.57 -46.58 -3.65
CA ASN A 150 8.80 -47.58 -4.69
C ASN A 150 9.66 -48.75 -4.17
N VAL A 151 10.72 -48.47 -3.41
CA VAL A 151 11.55 -49.51 -2.77
C VAL A 151 10.73 -50.31 -1.77
N SER A 152 9.99 -49.65 -0.87
CA SER A 152 9.14 -50.34 0.11
C SER A 152 8.08 -51.21 -0.58
N ARG A 153 7.47 -50.73 -1.67
CA ARG A 153 6.52 -51.52 -2.46
C ARG A 153 7.21 -52.71 -3.12
N PHE A 154 8.40 -52.53 -3.66
CA PHE A 154 9.17 -53.59 -4.29
C PHE A 154 9.55 -54.68 -3.29
N ASP A 155 10.05 -54.31 -2.11
CA ASP A 155 10.43 -55.26 -1.05
C ASP A 155 9.24 -56.12 -0.59
N GLN A 156 8.07 -55.49 -0.43
CA GLN A 156 6.83 -56.21 -0.10
C GLN A 156 6.42 -57.20 -1.19
N ILE A 157 6.53 -56.82 -2.47
CA ILE A 157 6.22 -57.71 -3.60
C ILE A 157 7.25 -58.84 -3.70
N LEU A 158 8.54 -58.54 -3.52
CA LEU A 158 9.62 -59.53 -3.57
C LEU A 158 9.44 -60.61 -2.51
N ALA A 159 9.06 -60.22 -1.28
CA ALA A 159 8.77 -61.17 -0.21
C ALA A 159 7.63 -62.14 -0.60
N GLN A 160 6.56 -61.65 -1.23
CA GLN A 160 5.46 -62.50 -1.68
C GLN A 160 5.83 -63.36 -2.90
N TYR A 161 6.61 -62.81 -3.82
CA TYR A 161 7.10 -63.53 -5.00
C TYR A 161 7.95 -64.73 -4.61
N ASN A 162 8.82 -64.58 -3.61
CA ASN A 162 9.65 -65.67 -3.09
C ASN A 162 8.81 -66.80 -2.46
N ASN A 163 7.64 -66.48 -1.90
CA ASN A 163 6.73 -67.48 -1.34
C ASN A 163 5.92 -68.22 -2.42
N ALA A 164 5.45 -67.52 -3.46
CA ALA A 164 4.59 -68.10 -4.50
C ALA A 164 4.76 -67.42 -5.88
N PRO A 165 5.76 -67.81 -6.68
CA PRO A 165 6.16 -67.04 -7.86
C PRO A 165 5.13 -67.03 -8.99
N GLU A 166 4.45 -68.14 -9.29
CA GLU A 166 3.52 -68.20 -10.44
C GLU A 166 2.28 -67.32 -10.25
N VAL A 167 1.65 -67.39 -9.08
CA VAL A 167 0.43 -66.61 -8.78
C VAL A 167 0.74 -65.11 -8.70
N THR A 168 1.90 -64.72 -8.17
CA THR A 168 2.29 -63.31 -8.10
C THR A 168 2.55 -62.72 -9.48
N ARG A 169 3.18 -63.46 -10.41
CA ARG A 169 3.37 -62.99 -11.80
C ARG A 169 2.04 -62.82 -12.51
N GLN A 170 1.16 -63.81 -12.40
CA GLN A 170 -0.13 -63.76 -13.09
C GLN A 170 -1.00 -62.63 -12.54
N ARG A 171 -0.99 -62.39 -11.23
CA ARG A 171 -1.65 -61.23 -10.62
C ARG A 171 -1.08 -59.90 -11.14
N LEU A 172 0.24 -59.72 -11.11
CA LEU A 172 0.87 -58.49 -11.62
C LEU A 172 0.53 -58.23 -13.10
N TYR A 173 0.45 -59.29 -13.91
CA TYR A 173 0.05 -59.18 -15.31
C TYR A 173 -1.41 -58.74 -15.46
N LEU A 174 -2.33 -59.36 -14.72
CA LEU A 174 -3.74 -59.01 -14.75
C LEU A 174 -3.97 -57.59 -14.22
N ASP A 175 -3.32 -57.18 -13.13
CA ASP A 175 -3.39 -55.83 -12.57
C ASP A 175 -2.88 -54.78 -13.59
N ALA A 176 -1.73 -55.06 -14.24
CA ALA A 176 -1.19 -54.17 -15.27
C ALA A 176 -2.11 -54.10 -16.50
N GLN A 177 -2.67 -55.24 -16.91
CA GLN A 177 -3.62 -55.30 -18.02
C GLN A 177 -4.92 -54.57 -17.68
N GLU A 178 -5.43 -54.69 -16.46
CA GLU A 178 -6.60 -53.96 -15.97
C GLU A 178 -6.35 -52.45 -16.03
N GLN A 179 -5.22 -51.97 -15.50
CA GLN A 179 -4.88 -50.54 -15.49
C GLN A 179 -4.65 -49.96 -16.89
N ILE A 180 -4.06 -50.73 -17.79
CA ILE A 180 -3.93 -50.32 -19.21
C ILE A 180 -5.32 -50.31 -19.86
N MET A 181 -6.10 -51.38 -19.71
CA MET A 181 -7.41 -51.49 -20.33
C MET A 181 -8.44 -50.50 -19.76
N SER A 182 -8.31 -50.05 -18.52
CA SER A 182 -9.15 -48.98 -17.95
C SER A 182 -8.84 -47.62 -18.58
N SER A 183 -7.61 -47.39 -19.02
CA SER A 183 -7.20 -46.16 -19.70
C SER A 183 -7.48 -46.15 -21.21
N VAL A 184 -7.88 -47.29 -21.80
CA VAL A 184 -8.10 -47.44 -23.23
C VAL A 184 -9.60 -47.64 -23.52
N SER A 185 -10.18 -46.77 -24.33
CA SER A 185 -11.57 -46.88 -24.78
C SER A 185 -11.75 -48.08 -25.72
N LYS A 186 -12.15 -49.24 -25.17
CA LYS A 186 -12.42 -50.45 -25.95
C LYS A 186 -13.84 -50.45 -26.50
N VAL A 187 -13.98 -50.45 -27.83
CA VAL A 187 -15.27 -50.62 -28.53
C VAL A 187 -15.35 -52.04 -29.09
N ILE A 188 -16.32 -52.83 -28.64
CA ILE A 188 -16.55 -54.20 -29.11
C ILE A 188 -17.77 -54.18 -30.04
N VAL A 189 -17.59 -54.64 -31.28
CA VAL A 189 -18.67 -54.74 -32.28
C VAL A 189 -18.92 -56.22 -32.55
N ASP A 190 -20.09 -56.72 -32.14
CA ASP A 190 -20.55 -58.08 -32.46
C ASP A 190 -21.24 -58.09 -33.83
N GLN A 191 -20.58 -58.64 -34.86
CA GLN A 191 -21.16 -58.77 -36.19
C GLN A 191 -21.51 -60.23 -36.47
N LYS A 192 -22.75 -60.62 -36.11
CA LYS A 192 -23.27 -61.96 -36.42
C LYS A 192 -24.23 -62.01 -37.61
N SER A 193 -24.60 -60.88 -38.21
CA SER A 193 -25.32 -60.86 -39.49
C SER A 193 -25.19 -59.51 -40.18
N GLY A 194 -25.15 -59.54 -41.51
CA GLY A 194 -24.64 -58.50 -42.40
C GLY A 194 -25.26 -57.10 -42.27
N ASN A 195 -24.38 -56.12 -42.54
CA ASN A 195 -24.66 -54.75 -42.95
C ASN A 195 -25.26 -53.81 -41.88
N SER A 196 -24.41 -53.34 -40.97
CA SER A 196 -24.65 -52.11 -40.21
C SER A 196 -23.52 -51.12 -40.50
N LEU A 197 -23.86 -49.99 -41.12
CA LEU A 197 -22.98 -48.83 -41.28
C LEU A 197 -22.54 -48.37 -39.88
N LEU A 198 -21.31 -48.73 -39.53
CA LEU A 198 -20.70 -48.40 -38.24
C LEU A 198 -20.36 -46.91 -38.19
N TYR A 199 -21.29 -46.10 -37.70
CA TYR A 199 -21.01 -44.71 -37.32
C TYR A 199 -20.32 -44.72 -35.96
N LEU A 200 -18.98 -44.60 -35.97
CA LEU A 200 -18.18 -44.41 -34.76
C LEU A 200 -17.97 -42.91 -34.54
N PRO A 201 -18.73 -42.23 -33.66
CA PRO A 201 -18.50 -40.84 -33.33
C PRO A 201 -17.25 -40.71 -32.46
N LEU A 202 -16.08 -40.59 -33.11
CA LEU A 202 -14.79 -40.43 -32.45
C LEU A 202 -14.78 -39.23 -31.48
N ASP A 203 -15.50 -38.14 -31.82
CA ASP A 203 -15.61 -36.93 -30.99
C ASP A 203 -16.24 -37.16 -29.61
N LYS A 204 -17.23 -38.06 -29.50
CA LYS A 204 -17.90 -38.32 -28.21
C LYS A 204 -17.09 -39.26 -27.32
N LEU A 205 -16.28 -40.14 -27.90
CA LEU A 205 -15.39 -41.05 -27.16
C LEU A 205 -14.16 -40.32 -26.59
N ILE A 206 -13.63 -39.32 -27.30
CA ILE A 206 -12.55 -38.46 -26.82
C ILE A 206 -13.05 -37.52 -25.70
N ASN A 207 -14.28 -37.00 -25.80
CA ASN A 207 -14.85 -36.15 -24.76
C ASN A 207 -15.24 -36.92 -23.48
N ALA A 208 -15.65 -38.19 -23.58
CA ALA A 208 -15.96 -39.03 -22.41
C ALA A 208 -14.72 -39.39 -21.57
N THR A 209 -13.55 -39.52 -22.20
CA THR A 209 -12.26 -39.77 -21.50
C THR A 209 -11.67 -38.49 -20.89
N GLY A 210 -12.02 -37.31 -21.40
CA GLY A 210 -11.67 -36.02 -20.80
C GLY A 210 -12.52 -35.62 -19.60
N ALA A 211 -13.76 -36.11 -19.47
CA ALA A 211 -14.69 -35.70 -18.43
C ALA A 211 -14.42 -36.32 -17.04
N ASP A 212 -13.84 -37.53 -16.98
CA ASP A 212 -13.64 -38.24 -15.71
C ASP A 212 -12.44 -37.71 -14.88
N THR A 213 -11.48 -37.04 -15.52
CA THR A 213 -10.33 -36.42 -14.83
C THR A 213 -10.67 -35.08 -14.17
N VAL A 214 -11.77 -34.43 -14.58
CA VAL A 214 -12.22 -33.14 -14.02
C VAL A 214 -13.06 -33.33 -12.75
N GLN A 215 -13.65 -34.52 -12.56
CA GLN A 215 -14.57 -34.76 -11.43
C GLN A 215 -13.86 -35.17 -10.13
N GLN A 216 -12.62 -35.68 -10.20
CA GLN A 216 -11.86 -36.10 -9.01
C GLN A 216 -11.05 -34.97 -8.35
N SER A 217 -10.92 -33.82 -9.01
CA SER A 217 -10.27 -32.63 -8.44
C SER A 217 -11.25 -31.69 -7.71
N GLN A 218 -12.56 -31.94 -7.77
CA GLN A 218 -13.57 -31.14 -7.07
C GLN A 218 -14.04 -31.75 -5.72
N SER A 219 -13.80 -33.03 -5.46
CA SER A 219 -14.26 -33.68 -4.23
C SER A 219 -13.29 -33.61 -3.04
N MET A 220 -12.04 -33.16 -3.23
CA MET A 220 -11.08 -32.97 -2.13
C MET A 220 -11.01 -31.53 -1.60
N GLN A 221 -11.80 -30.60 -2.13
CA GLN A 221 -11.73 -29.18 -1.74
C GLN A 221 -12.82 -28.72 -0.76
N SER A 222 -13.65 -29.63 -0.25
CA SER A 222 -14.76 -29.30 0.67
C SER A 222 -14.57 -29.78 2.12
N LEU A 223 -13.34 -29.98 2.56
CA LEU A 223 -13.03 -30.28 3.98
C LEU A 223 -11.95 -29.33 4.53
N ASN A 224 -12.30 -28.05 4.69
CA ASN A 224 -11.81 -27.26 5.82
C ASN A 224 -12.77 -26.10 6.14
N PRO A 225 -13.06 -25.81 7.43
CA PRO A 225 -14.09 -24.84 7.81
C PRO A 225 -13.55 -23.41 7.81
N GLN A 226 -14.28 -22.49 7.15
CA GLN A 226 -14.03 -21.04 7.26
C GLN A 226 -14.78 -20.44 8.46
N PRO A 227 -14.18 -19.45 9.17
CA PRO A 227 -14.79 -18.82 10.33
C PRO A 227 -15.96 -17.92 9.95
N GLU A 228 -16.98 -17.97 10.80
CA GLU A 228 -18.20 -17.18 10.81
C GLU A 228 -17.91 -15.68 11.01
N VAL A 229 -18.47 -14.83 10.15
CA VAL A 229 -18.65 -13.39 10.44
C VAL A 229 -20.05 -12.95 9.99
N ALA A 230 -20.76 -12.33 10.92
CA ALA A 230 -22.17 -11.94 10.89
C ALA A 230 -22.55 -10.93 9.77
N PRO A 231 -23.85 -10.83 9.40
CA PRO A 231 -24.30 -9.98 8.30
C PRO A 231 -24.57 -8.53 8.74
N ALA A 232 -24.13 -7.56 7.92
CA ALA A 232 -24.56 -6.16 7.99
C ALA A 232 -25.17 -5.71 6.65
N GLN A 233 -26.25 -4.94 6.74
CA GLN A 233 -27.18 -4.51 5.69
C GLN A 233 -26.56 -3.61 4.59
N PRO A 234 -27.21 -3.48 3.42
CA PRO A 234 -26.67 -2.77 2.26
C PRO A 234 -27.03 -1.27 2.30
N ASN A 235 -26.07 -0.41 2.01
CA ASN A 235 -26.34 0.94 1.53
C ASN A 235 -25.44 1.27 0.33
N ALA A 236 -26.12 1.77 -0.70
CA ALA A 236 -25.62 2.13 -2.02
C ALA A 236 -24.49 3.16 -1.96
N VAL A 237 -23.47 3.01 -2.81
CA VAL A 237 -23.03 3.99 -3.81
C VAL A 237 -22.17 3.26 -4.85
N GLU A 238 -22.71 3.00 -6.04
CA GLU A 238 -21.90 2.72 -7.23
C GLU A 238 -21.20 4.01 -7.65
N ARG A 239 -19.87 4.07 -7.54
CA ARG A 239 -19.05 5.07 -8.23
C ARG A 239 -18.25 4.39 -9.33
N SER A 240 -18.61 4.81 -10.53
CA SER A 240 -18.17 4.42 -11.86
C SER A 240 -16.66 4.52 -12.07
N ARG A 241 -16.08 3.48 -12.67
CA ARG A 241 -14.66 3.34 -13.07
C ARG A 241 -14.39 3.71 -14.54
N ASP A 242 -15.17 4.62 -15.12
CA ASP A 242 -15.10 4.91 -16.57
C ASP A 242 -14.60 6.31 -16.96
N ALA A 243 -13.97 7.06 -16.05
CA ALA A 243 -13.58 8.45 -16.32
C ALA A 243 -12.17 8.68 -16.92
N PHE A 244 -11.39 7.64 -17.27
CA PHE A 244 -9.97 7.82 -17.61
C PHE A 244 -9.51 7.30 -18.99
N ARG A 245 -10.40 7.17 -19.99
CA ARG A 245 -10.00 6.65 -21.32
C ARG A 245 -10.24 7.54 -22.54
N SER A 246 -10.51 8.82 -22.38
CA SER A 246 -10.75 9.68 -23.55
C SER A 246 -10.13 11.07 -23.42
N ARG A 247 -8.80 11.17 -23.47
CA ARG A 247 -8.07 12.37 -23.90
C ARG A 247 -6.74 11.98 -24.55
N ASP A 248 -6.81 11.34 -25.71
CA ASP A 248 -5.67 11.22 -26.63
C ASP A 248 -6.19 11.07 -28.07
N ARG A 249 -6.67 12.18 -28.62
CA ARG A 249 -6.63 12.47 -30.07
C ARG A 249 -7.20 13.87 -30.32
N GLU A 250 -6.32 14.86 -30.44
CA GLU A 250 -6.34 15.90 -31.48
C GLU A 250 -5.27 16.96 -31.22
N SER A 251 -4.24 16.97 -32.07
CA SER A 251 -3.69 18.21 -32.64
C SER A 251 -2.87 17.84 -33.88
N ARG A 252 -3.39 18.30 -35.03
CA ARG A 252 -2.58 18.65 -36.20
C ARG A 252 -1.81 19.94 -35.92
#